data_AF-A0A847VWF9-F1
#
_entry.id   AF-A0A847VWF9-F1
#
_cell.length_a   1.000
_cell.length_b   1.000
_cell.length_c   1.000
_cell.angle_alpha   90.00
_cell.angle_beta   90.00
_cell.angle_gamma   90.00
#
_symmetry.space_group_name_H-M   'P 1'
#
loop_
_entity.id
_entity.type
_entity.pdbx_description
1 polymer ?
#
loop_
_entity_poly.entity_id
_entity_poly.type
_entity_poly.pdbx_seq_one_letter_code
_entity_poly.pdbx_strand_id
1 'polypeptide(L)'
;MNTFKQTAIEILKKAKTPLHYSEITRLALESGILETEGATPEHTMGAQLAVDIKIKKEGSDFVRTAPGTFALNPNKKEIKETPKIREAEKAEEEKIVIEGGFTGKGGE
;
A
#
# COMPACT_ATOMS: atom_id res chain seq x y z
N MET A 1 10.12 -7.24 9.42
CA MET A 1 8.91 -7.98 9.02
C MET A 1 7.70 -7.08 9.26
N ASN A 2 7.16 -6.48 8.21
CA ASN A 2 5.99 -5.62 8.34
C ASN A 2 4.78 -6.49 8.65
N THR A 3 4.07 -6.20 9.75
CA THR A 3 2.86 -6.94 10.10
C THR A 3 1.67 -6.41 9.30
N PHE A 4 0.70 -7.28 8.99
CA PHE A 4 -0.56 -6.91 8.31
C PHE A 4 -1.22 -5.68 8.93
N LYS A 5 -1.18 -5.56 10.26
CA LYS A 5 -1.72 -4.41 11.00
C LYS A 5 -1.01 -3.10 10.65
N GLN A 6 0.31 -3.03 10.73
CA GLN A 6 1.04 -1.80 10.40
C GLN A 6 0.81 -1.39 8.95
N THR A 7 0.82 -2.37 8.06
CA THR A 7 0.55 -2.15 6.64
C THR A 7 -0.87 -1.58 6.42
N ALA A 8 -1.89 -2.16 7.08
CA ALA A 8 -3.25 -1.65 6.99
C ALA A 8 -3.36 -0.21 7.50
N ILE A 9 -2.61 0.16 8.54
CA ILE A 9 -2.55 1.53 9.04
C ILE A 9 -2.00 2.47 7.97
N GLU A 10 -0.85 2.12 7.39
CA GLU A 10 -0.20 2.91 6.33
C GLU A 10 -1.12 3.15 5.13
N ILE A 11 -1.77 2.08 4.63
CA ILE A 11 -2.68 2.17 3.49
C ILE A 11 -3.93 2.99 3.80
N LEU A 12 -4.58 2.75 4.94
CA LEU A 12 -5.75 3.52 5.35
C LEU A 12 -5.40 4.99 5.63
N LYS A 13 -4.19 5.27 6.12
CA LYS A 13 -3.68 6.64 6.33
C LYS A 13 -3.45 7.36 5.01
N LYS A 14 -2.90 6.67 4.01
CA LYS A 14 -2.73 7.19 2.63
C LYS A 14 -4.08 7.43 1.95
N ALA A 15 -5.02 6.49 2.08
CA ALA A 15 -6.34 6.58 1.45
C ALA A 15 -7.25 7.63 2.11
N LYS A 16 -7.15 7.81 3.44
CA LYS A 16 -8.04 8.67 4.26
C LYS A 16 -9.53 8.33 4.14
N THR A 17 -9.85 7.16 3.62
CA THR A 17 -11.21 6.66 3.42
C THR A 17 -11.33 5.23 3.94
N PRO A 18 -12.54 4.79 4.34
CA PRO A 18 -12.79 3.38 4.63
C PRO A 18 -12.53 2.53 3.37
N LEU A 19 -11.80 1.42 3.52
CA LEU A 19 -11.47 0.52 2.42
C LEU A 19 -11.82 -0.93 2.76
N HIS A 20 -12.13 -1.71 1.73
CA HIS A 20 -12.32 -3.15 1.86
C HIS A 20 -10.98 -3.84 2.10
N TYR A 21 -10.96 -4.93 2.88
CA TYR A 21 -9.71 -5.63 3.21
C TYR A 21 -8.93 -6.08 1.96
N SER A 22 -9.63 -6.47 0.89
CA SER A 22 -9.01 -6.81 -0.41
C SER A 22 -8.22 -5.64 -0.98
N GLU A 23 -8.81 -4.45 -1.00
CA GLU A 23 -8.17 -3.25 -1.52
C GLU A 23 -6.99 -2.83 -0.65
N ILE A 24 -7.12 -2.96 0.68
CA ILE A 24 -6.02 -2.68 1.60
C ILE A 24 -4.82 -3.57 1.31
N THR A 25 -5.05 -4.88 1.13
CA THR A 25 -4.01 -5.84 0.80
C THR A 25 -3.43 -5.59 -0.58
N ARG A 26 -4.28 -5.31 -1.58
CA ARG A 26 -3.83 -5.02 -2.94
C ARG A 26 -2.91 -3.81 -3.00
N LEU A 27 -3.33 -2.69 -2.41
CA LEU A 27 -2.53 -1.47 -2.33
C LEU A 27 -1.23 -1.66 -1.54
N ALA A 28 -1.25 -2.54 -0.53
CA ALA A 28 -0.08 -2.88 0.25
C ALA A 28 0.97 -3.67 -0.53
N LEU A 29 0.50 -4.62 -1.36
CA LEU A 29 1.34 -5.37 -2.29
C LEU A 29 1.87 -4.45 -3.40
N GLU A 30 1.01 -3.62 -3.99
CA GLU A 30 1.40 -2.65 -5.03
C GLU A 30 2.41 -1.61 -4.50
N SER A 31 2.30 -1.21 -3.23
CA SER A 31 3.28 -0.30 -2.61
C SER A 31 4.58 -1.00 -2.16
N GLY A 32 4.68 -2.34 -2.28
CA GLY A 32 5.82 -3.12 -1.78
C GLY A 32 6.00 -3.07 -0.26
N ILE A 33 4.99 -2.62 0.50
CA ILE A 33 5.07 -2.49 1.97
C ILE A 33 4.79 -3.84 2.63
N LEU A 34 3.90 -4.62 2.01
CA LEU A 34 3.53 -5.96 2.44
C LEU A 34 4.12 -6.98 1.50
N GLU A 35 4.86 -7.92 2.07
CA GLU A 35 5.31 -9.13 1.40
C GLU A 35 4.70 -10.32 2.12
N THR A 36 4.19 -11.29 1.36
CA THR A 36 3.43 -12.41 1.89
C THR A 36 3.65 -13.63 1.01
N GLU A 37 4.08 -14.73 1.62
CA GLU A 37 4.25 -16.04 0.98
C GLU A 37 2.95 -16.87 0.96
N GLY A 38 1.85 -16.35 1.53
CA GLY A 38 0.58 -17.06 1.67
C GLY A 38 -0.29 -17.03 0.41
N ALA A 39 -1.12 -18.07 0.23
CA ALA A 39 -2.02 -18.21 -0.91
C ALA A 39 -3.16 -17.16 -0.95
N THR A 40 -3.59 -16.62 0.21
CA THR A 40 -4.73 -15.69 0.32
C THR A 40 -4.46 -14.56 1.34
N PRO A 41 -3.57 -13.60 1.01
CA PRO A 41 -3.20 -12.52 1.92
C PRO A 41 -4.36 -11.57 2.25
N GLU A 42 -5.33 -11.45 1.34
CA GLU A 42 -6.55 -10.64 1.54
C GLU A 42 -7.37 -11.18 2.71
N HIS A 43 -7.61 -12.49 2.73
CA HIS A 43 -8.41 -13.13 3.77
C HIS A 43 -7.69 -13.08 5.13
N THR A 44 -6.37 -13.27 5.13
CA THR A 44 -5.54 -13.10 6.33
C THR A 44 -5.61 -11.68 6.88
N MET A 45 -5.50 -10.66 6.01
CA MET A 45 -5.61 -9.25 6.40
C MET A 45 -6.95 -8.96 7.07
N GLY A 46 -8.06 -9.36 6.43
CA GLY A 46 -9.40 -9.16 6.97
C GLY A 46 -9.61 -9.87 8.32
N ALA A 47 -9.11 -11.10 8.46
CA ALA A 47 -9.19 -11.86 9.71
C ALA A 47 -8.39 -11.19 10.84
N GLN A 48 -7.16 -10.76 10.57
CA GLN A 48 -6.31 -10.09 11.55
C GLN A 48 -6.94 -8.78 12.06
N LEU A 49 -7.49 -7.97 11.15
CA LEU A 49 -8.20 -6.73 11.50
C LEU A 49 -9.45 -7.00 12.33
N ALA A 50 -10.28 -7.95 11.91
CA ALA A 50 -11.50 -8.32 12.62
C ALA A 50 -11.22 -8.84 14.04
N VAL A 51 -10.18 -9.65 14.20
CA VAL A 51 -9.75 -10.18 15.49
C VAL A 51 -9.20 -9.07 16.38
N ASP A 52 -8.38 -8.15 15.85
CA ASP A 52 -7.84 -7.03 16.64
C ASP A 52 -8.97 -6.12 17.15
N ILE A 53 -9.95 -5.79 16.29
CA ILE A 53 -11.14 -5.02 16.68
C ILE A 53 -11.95 -5.77 17.74
N LYS A 54 -12.10 -7.10 17.62
CA LYS A 54 -12.85 -7.90 18.61
C LYS A 54 -12.16 -7.92 19.98
N ILE A 55 -10.83 -8.03 19.99
CA ILE A 55 -10.03 -8.10 21.22
C ILE A 55 -9.93 -6.73 21.90
N LYS A 56 -9.56 -5.69 21.15
CA LYS A 56 -9.28 -4.37 21.70
C LYS A 56 -10.47 -3.43 21.73
N LYS A 57 -11.52 -3.70 20.94
CA LYS A 57 -12.73 -2.87 20.80
C LYS A 57 -12.36 -1.40 20.59
N GLU A 58 -12.67 -0.54 21.56
CA GLU A 58 -12.44 0.90 21.54
C GLU A 58 -10.95 1.29 21.54
N GLY A 59 -10.08 0.37 22.01
CA GLY A 59 -8.63 0.54 21.96
C GLY A 59 -7.96 0.09 20.65
N SER A 60 -8.73 -0.43 19.69
CA SER A 60 -8.19 -0.81 18.38
C SER A 60 -7.88 0.42 17.54
N ASP A 61 -6.79 0.33 16.78
CA ASP A 61 -6.39 1.31 15.77
C ASP A 61 -7.34 1.32 14.56
N PHE A 62 -8.20 0.30 14.45
CA PHE A 62 -9.15 0.10 13.36
C PHE A 62 -10.59 0.15 13.88
N VAL A 63 -11.50 0.57 13.00
CA VAL A 63 -12.95 0.50 13.21
C VAL A 63 -13.60 -0.14 11.99
N ARG A 64 -14.61 -0.98 12.23
CA ARG A 64 -15.39 -1.59 11.14
C ARG A 64 -16.55 -0.67 10.79
N THR A 65 -16.52 -0.11 9.58
CA THR A 65 -17.58 0.79 9.09
C THR A 65 -18.68 0.03 8.35
N ALA A 66 -18.33 -1.06 7.67
CA ALA A 66 -19.23 -1.89 6.87
C ALA A 66 -18.75 -3.36 6.85
N PRO A 67 -19.55 -4.33 6.35
CA PRO A 67 -19.08 -5.69 6.16
C PRO A 67 -17.83 -5.70 5.26
N GLY A 68 -16.74 -6.30 5.76
CA GLY A 68 -15.45 -6.35 5.06
C GLY A 68 -14.72 -5.01 4.92
N THR A 69 -15.30 -3.90 5.40
CA THR A 69 -14.76 -2.55 5.22
C THR A 69 -14.27 -1.98 6.55
N PHE A 70 -13.03 -1.49 6.54
CA PHE A 70 -12.32 -1.02 7.72
C PHE A 70 -11.81 0.41 7.51
N ALA A 71 -11.74 1.17 8.61
CA ALA A 71 -11.16 2.50 8.65
C ALA A 71 -10.27 2.66 9.87
N LEU A 72 -9.44 3.71 9.88
CA LEU A 72 -8.67 4.10 11.07
C LEU A 72 -9.59 4.70 12.13
N ASN A 73 -9.32 4.38 13.40
CA ASN A 73 -10.04 4.93 14.52
C ASN A 73 -9.64 6.40 14.75
N PRO A 74 -10.55 7.39 14.54
CA PRO A 74 -10.21 8.81 14.71
C PRO A 74 -9.95 9.21 16.16
N ASN A 75 -10.40 8.41 17.14
CA ASN A 75 -10.18 8.66 18.56
C ASN A 75 -8.74 8.36 19.00
N LYS A 76 -8.03 7.50 18.25
CA LYS A 76 -6.58 7.35 18.39
C LYS A 76 -5.91 8.38 17.50
N LYS A 77 -5.55 9.49 18.12
CA LYS A 77 -4.86 10.62 17.53
C LYS A 77 -3.49 10.17 16.98
N GLU A 78 -3.36 9.94 15.68
CA GLU A 78 -2.05 9.97 15.03
C GLU A 78 -2.01 10.82 13.76
N ILE A 79 -1.41 12.00 13.98
CA ILE A 79 -0.49 12.73 13.11
C ILE A 79 -0.75 12.73 11.60
N LYS A 80 -1.23 13.91 11.19
CA LYS A 80 -1.04 14.53 9.88
C LYS A 80 0.33 14.14 9.32
N GLU A 81 0.36 13.27 8.31
CA GLU A 81 1.42 13.37 7.33
C GLU A 81 0.81 13.47 5.93
N THR A 82 1.25 14.54 5.32
CA THR A 82 0.82 15.18 4.09
C THR A 82 1.13 14.32 2.87
N PRO A 83 0.33 14.44 1.81
CA PRO A 83 0.54 13.70 0.58
C PRO A 83 1.85 14.15 -0.05
N LYS A 84 2.87 13.29 -0.04
CA LYS A 84 4.10 13.57 -0.76
C LYS A 84 4.38 12.44 -1.78
N ILE A 85 3.94 12.76 -2.99
CA ILE A 85 4.58 12.49 -4.28
C ILE A 85 4.33 11.10 -4.87
N ARG A 86 3.65 11.18 -6.01
CA ARG A 86 3.18 10.13 -6.91
C ARG A 86 3.97 10.21 -8.23
N GLU A 87 5.27 10.51 -8.18
CA GLU A 87 6.03 10.97 -9.36
C GLU A 87 7.42 10.33 -9.55
N ALA A 88 7.81 9.28 -8.83
CA ALA A 88 9.18 8.74 -8.92
C ALA A 88 9.35 7.38 -9.63
N GLU A 89 8.32 6.84 -10.29
CA GLU A 89 8.45 5.58 -11.06
C GLU A 89 7.95 5.71 -12.51
N LYS A 90 8.12 6.89 -13.11
CA LYS A 90 7.96 7.09 -14.56
C LYS A 90 9.28 7.47 -15.25
N ALA A 91 10.42 7.37 -14.55
CA ALA A 91 11.70 7.91 -15.02
C ALA A 91 12.79 6.86 -15.30
N GLU A 92 12.55 5.56 -15.06
CA GLU A 92 13.59 4.54 -15.28
C GLU A 92 13.49 3.82 -16.65
N GLU A 93 12.39 3.98 -17.40
CA GLU A 93 12.22 3.32 -18.71
C GLU A 93 12.73 4.15 -19.92
N GLU A 94 13.11 5.42 -19.72
CA GLU A 94 13.53 6.31 -20.82
C GLU A 94 15.01 6.73 -20.70
N LYS A 95 15.93 5.76 -20.63
CA LYS A 95 17.39 6.06 -20.73
C LYS A 95 18.22 5.20 -21.69
N ILE A 96 17.63 4.30 -22.49
CA ILE A 96 18.44 3.46 -23.41
C ILE A 96 18.34 3.89 -24.88
N VAL A 97 17.40 4.76 -25.25
CA VAL A 97 17.34 5.32 -26.61
C VAL A 97 17.97 6.71 -26.60
N ILE A 98 19.28 6.79 -26.87
CA ILE A 98 19.98 7.80 -27.70
C ILE A 98 21.49 7.88 -27.37
N GLU A 99 22.24 6.81 -27.66
CA GLU A 99 23.54 6.98 -28.32
C GLU A 99 23.36 6.36 -29.71
N GLY A 100 23.22 7.11 -30.81
CA GLY A 100 23.90 8.34 -31.11
C GLY A 100 25.14 8.05 -31.95
N GLY A 101 24.95 7.49 -33.15
CA GLY A 101 25.80 7.74 -34.31
C GLY A 101 27.06 6.88 -34.45
N PHE A 102 27.02 5.92 -35.38
CA PHE A 102 28.18 5.71 -36.25
C PHE A 102 27.75 5.90 -37.71
N THR A 103 28.17 7.06 -38.22
CA THR A 103 28.04 7.55 -39.59
C THR A 103 28.81 6.65 -40.54
N GLY A 104 28.21 6.32 -41.69
CA GLY A 104 28.92 5.70 -42.81
C GLY A 104 29.82 6.68 -43.56
N LYS A 105 31.00 6.19 -43.96
CA LYS A 105 31.76 6.55 -45.17
C LYS A 105 32.44 5.26 -45.61
N GLY A 106 32.17 4.71 -46.80
CA GLY A 106 32.90 5.07 -48.04
C GLY A 106 34.36 4.64 -47.85
N GLY A 107 34.81 3.50 -48.36
CA GLY A 107 34.84 3.14 -49.77
C GLY A 107 36.22 3.48 -50.31
N GLU A 108 37.05 2.47 -50.53
CA GLU A 108 38.08 2.33 -51.58
C GLU A 108 38.64 0.89 -51.52
#